data_AF-A0A9D1INB1-F1
#
_entry.id   AF-A0A9D1INB1-F1
#
_cell.length_a   1.000
_cell.length_b   1.000
_cell.length_c   1.000
_cell.angle_alpha   90.00
_cell.angle_beta   90.00
_cell.angle_gamma   90.00
#
_symmetry.space_group_name_H-M   'P 1'
#
loop_
_entity.id
_entity.type
_entity.pdbx_description
1 polymer ?
#
loop_
_entity_poly.entity_id
_entity_poly.type
_entity_poly.pdbx_seq_one_letter_code
_entity_poly.pdbx_strand_id
1 'polypeptide(L)'
;MNKKLLRLFLLPLGSAVLLAASSCSDEPDNTVTVSLSNAALQYDESGVWVDCQNPAAGNVVCQNVSFSHSAESSEWGTFWSGFCPSRSNDMADYSDGNWLDHQWGVMSGGGIAGLGTPFLVAYWNSSEGENPGDAASLQMRMADNALFSIRSVYVNNSTYTYYTMKNGNAYSKKFDSGDWLKLLFYGVTESGAVTEPVEFYLADYRDSNSASWTMVKDWTQVNLEALNAKGALRYVYVQMASSDSGVFGMNTPGYFALDGLQIVLE
;
A
#
# COMPACT_ATOMS: atom_id res chain seq x y z
N MET A 1 -19.27 -56.53 71.87
CA MET A 1 -17.85 -56.23 72.16
C MET A 1 -17.58 -54.79 71.75
N ASN A 2 -17.11 -53.98 72.69
CA ASN A 2 -16.94 -52.52 72.63
C ASN A 2 -16.11 -52.03 71.42
N LYS A 3 -16.45 -50.88 70.83
CA LYS A 3 -15.79 -49.59 71.10
C LYS A 3 -16.21 -48.45 70.13
N LYS A 4 -16.60 -47.35 70.77
CA LYS A 4 -16.23 -45.93 70.53
C LYS A 4 -16.86 -45.13 69.37
N LEU A 5 -17.62 -44.12 69.82
CA LEU A 5 -17.91 -42.83 69.20
C LEU A 5 -16.67 -42.16 68.60
N LEU A 6 -16.86 -41.52 67.43
CA LEU A 6 -16.14 -40.31 67.03
C LEU A 6 -17.16 -39.36 66.38
N ARG A 7 -17.40 -38.21 67.03
CA ARG A 7 -18.17 -37.08 66.47
C ARG A 7 -17.21 -36.26 65.61
N LEU A 8 -17.52 -36.08 64.33
CA LEU A 8 -16.82 -35.15 63.46
C LEU A 8 -17.77 -34.00 63.08
N PHE A 9 -17.37 -32.78 63.41
CA PHE A 9 -18.05 -31.54 63.05
C PHE A 9 -17.90 -31.29 61.54
N LEU A 10 -18.99 -31.01 60.84
CA LEU A 10 -18.99 -30.50 59.47
C LEU A 10 -19.04 -28.96 59.50
N LEU A 11 -18.04 -28.31 58.91
CA LEU A 11 -18.05 -26.88 58.56
C LEU A 11 -18.86 -26.67 57.26
N PRO A 12 -19.60 -25.57 57.10
CA PRO A 12 -20.26 -25.24 55.84
C PRO A 12 -19.26 -24.63 54.85
N LEU A 13 -19.22 -25.19 53.63
CA LEU A 13 -18.48 -24.68 52.49
C LEU A 13 -19.22 -23.46 51.93
N GLY A 14 -18.63 -22.26 52.03
CA GLY A 14 -19.14 -21.05 51.39
C GLY A 14 -18.81 -21.06 49.89
N SER A 15 -19.84 -21.06 49.04
CA SER A 15 -19.69 -20.86 47.60
C SER A 15 -19.40 -19.40 47.30
N ALA A 16 -18.16 -19.08 46.92
CA ALA A 16 -17.82 -17.81 46.30
C ALA A 16 -18.25 -17.84 44.84
N VAL A 17 -19.26 -17.05 44.48
CA VAL A 17 -19.63 -16.79 43.08
C VAL A 17 -18.61 -15.80 42.53
N LEU A 18 -17.67 -16.29 41.72
CA LEU A 18 -16.82 -15.47 40.87
C LEU A 18 -17.67 -14.90 39.74
N LEU A 19 -18.04 -13.63 39.84
CA LEU A 19 -18.51 -12.83 38.71
C LEU A 19 -17.34 -12.62 37.76
N ALA A 20 -17.25 -13.44 36.71
CA ALA A 20 -16.43 -13.14 35.56
C ALA A 20 -17.09 -11.98 34.82
N ALA A 21 -16.60 -10.76 35.07
CA ALA A 21 -16.89 -9.64 34.18
C ALA A 21 -16.07 -9.88 32.89
N SER A 22 -16.73 -10.42 31.87
CA SER A 22 -16.24 -10.31 30.50
C SER A 22 -16.27 -8.83 30.14
N SER A 23 -15.12 -8.17 30.25
CA SER A 23 -14.89 -6.86 29.65
C SER A 23 -14.88 -7.05 28.13
N CYS A 24 -16.05 -7.23 27.53
CA CYS A 24 -16.26 -6.92 26.13
C CYS A 24 -16.17 -5.41 26.03
N SER A 25 -14.98 -4.90 25.73
CA SER A 25 -14.83 -3.55 25.19
C SER A 25 -15.44 -3.59 23.79
N ASP A 26 -16.75 -3.41 23.70
CA ASP A 26 -17.46 -3.07 22.47
C ASP A 26 -17.08 -1.64 22.08
N GLU A 27 -15.79 -1.39 21.87
CA GLU A 27 -15.37 -0.20 21.13
C GLU A 27 -15.87 -0.41 19.70
N PRO A 28 -16.56 0.58 19.11
CA PRO A 28 -16.92 0.49 17.70
C PRO A 28 -15.65 0.25 16.89
N ASP A 29 -15.67 -0.77 16.03
CA ASP A 29 -14.56 -1.04 15.13
C ASP A 29 -14.50 0.09 14.09
N ASN A 30 -13.79 1.17 14.42
CA ASN A 30 -13.55 2.32 13.56
C ASN A 30 -12.55 2.00 12.42
N THR A 31 -12.29 0.71 12.17
CA THR A 31 -11.42 0.27 11.09
C THR A 31 -12.13 0.39 9.75
N VAL A 32 -11.48 1.06 8.81
CA VAL A 32 -11.92 1.14 7.41
C VAL A 32 -10.91 0.37 6.57
N THR A 33 -11.39 -0.63 5.81
CA THR A 33 -10.65 -1.19 4.68
C THR A 33 -11.16 -0.53 3.41
N VAL A 34 -10.31 0.23 2.73
CA VAL A 34 -10.66 0.90 1.47
C VAL A 34 -10.88 -0.15 0.39
N SER A 35 -12.06 -0.12 -0.23
CA SER A 35 -12.38 -0.92 -1.42
C SER A 35 -12.79 -0.01 -2.56
N LEU A 36 -12.00 0.02 -3.63
CA LEU A 36 -12.28 0.86 -4.81
C LEU A 36 -13.58 0.47 -5.54
N SER A 37 -14.14 -0.70 -5.27
CA SER A 37 -15.49 -1.06 -5.75
C SER A 37 -16.58 -0.14 -5.19
N ASN A 38 -16.31 0.59 -4.10
CA ASN A 38 -17.21 1.58 -3.52
C ASN A 38 -17.00 3.00 -4.07
N ALA A 39 -16.02 3.20 -4.96
CA ALA A 39 -15.81 4.47 -5.64
C ALA A 39 -16.65 4.52 -6.93
N ALA A 40 -17.34 5.64 -7.17
CA ALA A 40 -18.11 5.87 -8.39
C ALA A 40 -17.20 6.28 -9.56
N LEU A 41 -16.29 5.39 -9.95
CA LEU A 41 -15.29 5.62 -10.99
C LEU A 41 -15.79 5.12 -12.35
N GLN A 42 -15.44 5.85 -13.41
CA GLN A 42 -15.70 5.43 -14.79
C GLN A 42 -14.42 4.85 -15.41
N TYR A 43 -14.54 3.69 -16.04
CA TYR A 43 -13.43 3.02 -16.70
C TYR A 43 -13.66 2.98 -18.20
N ASP A 44 -12.58 3.14 -18.97
CA ASP A 44 -12.59 2.94 -20.41
C ASP A 44 -12.68 1.43 -20.78
N GLU A 45 -12.60 1.15 -22.09
CA GLU A 45 -12.65 -0.21 -22.63
C GLU A 45 -11.48 -1.09 -22.17
N SER A 46 -10.33 -0.48 -21.85
CA SER A 46 -9.14 -1.14 -21.30
C SER A 46 -9.22 -1.35 -19.79
N GLY A 47 -10.27 -0.86 -19.14
CA GLY A 47 -10.44 -0.96 -17.70
C GLY A 47 -9.62 0.06 -16.91
N VAL A 48 -9.25 1.18 -17.51
CA VAL A 48 -8.45 2.25 -16.88
C VAL A 48 -9.36 3.41 -16.51
N TRP A 49 -9.14 4.06 -15.36
CA TRP A 49 -9.95 5.24 -14.99
C TRP A 49 -9.79 6.32 -16.07
N VAL A 50 -10.91 6.81 -16.59
CA VAL A 50 -10.95 7.74 -17.73
C VAL A 50 -10.20 9.05 -17.49
N ASP A 51 -9.94 9.38 -16.22
CA ASP A 51 -9.29 10.63 -15.81
C ASP A 51 -7.81 10.44 -15.43
N CYS A 52 -7.19 9.26 -15.60
CA CYS A 52 -5.75 9.06 -15.32
C CYS A 52 -4.87 10.12 -16.00
N GLN A 53 -5.24 10.55 -17.20
CA GLN A 53 -4.49 11.52 -18.00
C GLN A 53 -5.30 12.81 -18.24
N ASN A 54 -6.29 13.11 -17.41
CA ASN A 54 -7.07 14.33 -17.52
C ASN A 54 -6.49 15.41 -16.60
N PRO A 55 -5.92 16.53 -17.12
CA PRO A 55 -5.34 17.58 -16.26
C PRO A 55 -6.36 18.31 -15.37
N ALA A 56 -7.65 18.18 -15.64
CA ALA A 56 -8.71 18.72 -14.78
C ALA A 56 -9.10 17.76 -13.63
N ALA A 57 -8.55 16.54 -13.61
CA ALA A 57 -8.83 15.56 -12.58
C ALA A 57 -8.18 15.97 -11.26
N GLY A 58 -8.95 15.81 -10.18
CA GLY A 58 -8.42 15.92 -8.82
C GLY A 58 -8.05 14.55 -8.26
N ASN A 59 -7.76 14.54 -6.96
CA ASN A 59 -7.51 13.33 -6.19
C ASN A 59 -8.64 12.31 -6.33
N VAL A 60 -8.28 11.02 -6.30
CA VAL A 60 -9.23 9.92 -6.19
C VAL A 60 -9.71 9.85 -4.75
N VAL A 61 -11.03 9.88 -4.53
CA VAL A 61 -11.62 9.76 -3.19
C VAL A 61 -12.48 8.50 -3.12
N CYS A 62 -12.21 7.65 -2.12
CA CYS A 62 -12.98 6.44 -1.86
C CYS A 62 -13.13 6.27 -0.34
N GLN A 63 -14.38 6.12 0.13
CA GLN A 63 -14.68 5.93 1.57
C GLN A 63 -13.98 6.96 2.48
N ASN A 64 -14.04 8.24 2.10
CA ASN A 64 -13.38 9.36 2.80
C ASN A 64 -11.84 9.33 2.80
N VAL A 65 -11.20 8.40 2.08
CA VAL A 65 -9.75 8.44 1.86
C VAL A 65 -9.46 9.07 0.50
N SER A 66 -8.59 10.07 0.50
CA SER A 66 -8.09 10.76 -0.68
C SER A 66 -6.70 10.23 -1.05
N PHE A 67 -6.55 9.83 -2.30
CA PHE A 67 -5.31 9.43 -2.93
C PHE A 67 -4.92 10.53 -3.93
N SER A 68 -3.72 11.08 -3.79
CA SER A 68 -3.24 12.15 -4.67
C SER A 68 -3.23 11.70 -6.13
N HIS A 69 -3.63 12.61 -7.02
CA HIS A 69 -3.54 12.41 -8.46
C HIS A 69 -3.24 13.75 -9.11
N SER A 70 -2.37 13.74 -10.11
CA SER A 70 -2.08 14.90 -10.93
C SER A 70 -1.82 14.46 -12.36
N ALA A 71 -2.31 15.23 -13.33
CA ALA A 71 -1.98 15.08 -14.73
C ALA A 71 -1.69 16.45 -15.34
N GLU A 72 -0.73 16.50 -16.26
CA GLU A 72 -0.28 17.71 -16.92
C GLU A 72 -0.12 17.45 -18.42
N SER A 73 -0.75 18.28 -19.24
CA SER A 73 -0.58 18.23 -20.69
C SER A 73 0.49 19.21 -21.17
N SER A 74 1.31 18.75 -22.10
CA SER A 74 2.33 19.54 -22.78
C SER A 74 2.31 19.27 -24.29
N GLU A 75 3.16 19.97 -25.04
CA GLU A 75 3.37 19.72 -26.47
C GLU A 75 3.88 18.29 -26.78
N TRP A 76 4.43 17.61 -25.77
CA TRP A 76 5.03 16.27 -25.88
C TRP A 76 4.10 15.15 -25.39
N GLY A 77 2.85 15.48 -25.05
CA GLY A 77 1.86 14.55 -24.51
C GLY A 77 1.43 14.89 -23.10
N THR A 78 0.64 14.00 -22.51
CA THR A 78 0.16 14.12 -21.13
C THR A 78 0.95 13.22 -20.21
N PHE A 79 1.43 13.79 -19.11
CA PHE A 79 2.11 13.10 -18.03
C PHE A 79 1.19 13.07 -16.82
N TRP A 80 1.36 12.08 -15.94
CA TRP A 80 0.62 12.00 -14.70
C TRP A 80 1.56 11.62 -13.56
N SER A 81 1.12 11.75 -12.33
CA SER A 81 1.77 11.16 -11.15
C SER A 81 0.73 10.99 -10.05
N GLY A 82 1.04 10.16 -9.07
CA GLY A 82 0.13 9.82 -7.99
C GLY A 82 -0.57 8.48 -8.20
N PHE A 83 -1.83 8.40 -7.84
CA PHE A 83 -2.60 7.18 -7.85
C PHE A 83 -3.68 7.23 -8.93
N CYS A 84 -3.64 6.26 -9.86
CA CYS A 84 -4.70 6.07 -10.83
C CYS A 84 -5.43 4.73 -10.61
N PRO A 85 -6.78 4.71 -10.53
CA PRO A 85 -7.53 3.47 -10.47
C PRO A 85 -7.46 2.71 -11.79
N SER A 86 -7.25 1.41 -11.69
CA SER A 86 -7.26 0.49 -12.83
C SER A 86 -7.96 -0.79 -12.42
N ARG A 87 -8.61 -1.43 -13.38
CA ARG A 87 -9.08 -2.82 -13.32
C ARG A 87 -8.54 -3.63 -14.50
N SER A 88 -7.50 -3.12 -15.16
CA SER A 88 -6.85 -3.80 -16.27
C SER A 88 -6.34 -5.17 -15.82
N ASN A 89 -6.63 -6.18 -16.64
CA ASN A 89 -6.11 -7.53 -16.50
C ASN A 89 -4.95 -7.79 -17.49
N ASP A 90 -4.44 -6.75 -18.14
CA ASP A 90 -3.26 -6.86 -18.99
C ASP A 90 -2.04 -7.18 -18.13
N MET A 91 -1.49 -8.38 -18.34
CA MET A 91 -0.29 -8.90 -17.70
C MET A 91 0.80 -9.23 -18.74
N ALA A 92 0.65 -8.74 -19.96
CA ALA A 92 1.59 -8.99 -21.04
C ALA A 92 2.91 -8.22 -20.82
N ASP A 93 3.94 -8.71 -21.51
CA ASP A 93 5.28 -8.14 -21.52
C ASP A 93 5.43 -7.23 -22.74
N TYR A 94 5.77 -5.97 -22.49
CA TYR A 94 6.01 -4.93 -23.50
C TYR A 94 7.44 -4.38 -23.41
N SER A 95 8.39 -5.19 -22.93
CA SER A 95 9.82 -4.83 -22.86
C SER A 95 10.45 -4.53 -24.23
N ASP A 96 9.81 -4.92 -25.34
CA ASP A 96 10.21 -4.57 -26.71
C ASP A 96 9.75 -3.17 -27.15
N GLY A 97 8.88 -2.52 -26.37
CA GLY A 97 8.44 -1.14 -26.56
C GLY A 97 6.99 -0.91 -26.13
N ASN A 98 6.60 0.36 -26.03
CA ASN A 98 5.21 0.79 -25.79
C ASN A 98 4.66 0.65 -24.36
N TRP A 99 5.51 0.58 -23.33
CA TRP A 99 5.06 0.53 -21.93
C TRP A 99 4.09 1.65 -21.52
N LEU A 100 4.17 2.84 -22.11
CA LEU A 100 3.29 3.95 -21.75
C LEU A 100 1.82 3.71 -22.11
N ASP A 101 1.53 2.94 -23.16
CA ASP A 101 0.15 2.56 -23.49
C ASP A 101 -0.37 1.44 -22.56
N HIS A 102 0.55 0.68 -21.94
CA HIS A 102 0.27 -0.52 -21.14
C HIS A 102 0.66 -0.37 -19.65
N GLN A 103 0.87 0.85 -19.17
CA GLN A 103 1.38 1.15 -17.82
C GLN A 103 0.37 0.89 -16.68
N TRP A 104 -0.81 0.37 -17.01
CA TRP A 104 -1.98 0.30 -16.14
C TRP A 104 -2.21 -1.06 -15.48
N GLY A 105 -1.34 -2.04 -15.75
CA GLY A 105 -1.47 -3.42 -15.28
C GLY A 105 -0.76 -3.70 -13.95
N VAL A 106 -1.22 -4.77 -13.29
CA VAL A 106 -0.59 -5.34 -12.08
C VAL A 106 -0.32 -6.83 -12.32
N MET A 107 0.73 -7.39 -11.73
CA MET A 107 1.12 -8.79 -11.96
C MET A 107 0.08 -9.82 -11.50
N SER A 108 -0.87 -9.43 -10.66
CA SER A 108 -2.02 -10.28 -10.29
C SER A 108 -3.23 -10.13 -11.23
N GLY A 109 -3.21 -9.25 -12.23
CA GLY A 109 -4.28 -9.04 -13.21
C GLY A 109 -5.57 -8.40 -12.66
N GLY A 110 -5.51 -7.82 -11.46
CA GLY A 110 -6.62 -7.18 -10.77
C GLY A 110 -6.29 -6.93 -9.29
N GLY A 111 -7.23 -6.32 -8.57
CA GLY A 111 -7.14 -6.07 -7.13
C GLY A 111 -7.18 -7.35 -6.27
N ILE A 112 -7.13 -7.19 -4.95
CA ILE A 112 -7.11 -8.30 -3.98
C ILE A 112 -8.38 -9.16 -4.04
N ALA A 113 -9.47 -8.60 -4.56
CA ALA A 113 -10.73 -9.30 -4.74
C ALA A 113 -10.74 -10.24 -5.96
N GLY A 114 -9.74 -10.13 -6.86
CA GLY A 114 -9.52 -11.07 -7.96
C GLY A 114 -9.23 -10.41 -9.30
N LEU A 115 -9.21 -11.24 -10.35
CA LEU A 115 -8.95 -10.78 -11.72
C LEU A 115 -9.98 -9.74 -12.17
N GLY A 116 -9.49 -8.65 -12.76
CA GLY A 116 -10.33 -7.57 -13.28
C GLY A 116 -11.09 -6.77 -12.21
N THR A 117 -10.79 -6.94 -10.93
CA THR A 117 -11.31 -6.05 -9.88
C THR A 117 -10.44 -4.79 -9.76
N PRO A 118 -11.02 -3.65 -9.35
CA PRO A 118 -10.25 -2.41 -9.21
C PRO A 118 -9.09 -2.49 -8.21
N PHE A 119 -8.01 -1.77 -8.52
CA PHE A 119 -6.84 -1.49 -7.69
C PHE A 119 -6.29 -0.10 -8.04
N LEU A 120 -5.30 0.40 -7.29
CA LEU A 120 -4.59 1.64 -7.63
C LEU A 120 -3.24 1.31 -8.27
N VAL A 121 -2.98 1.85 -9.46
CA VAL A 121 -1.62 2.02 -9.98
C VAL A 121 -1.04 3.27 -9.33
N ALA A 122 0.14 3.15 -8.74
CA ALA A 122 0.87 4.23 -8.12
C ALA A 122 2.06 4.59 -9.01
N TYR A 123 2.16 5.85 -9.43
CA TYR A 123 3.30 6.40 -10.14
C TYR A 123 3.97 7.51 -9.32
N TRP A 124 5.15 7.19 -8.80
CA TRP A 124 5.98 8.12 -8.05
C TRP A 124 6.69 9.12 -8.97
N ASN A 125 6.56 10.42 -8.67
CA ASN A 125 7.38 11.44 -9.32
C ASN A 125 8.78 11.45 -8.70
N SER A 126 9.73 10.73 -9.31
CA SER A 126 11.11 10.62 -8.81
C SER A 126 11.91 11.93 -8.81
N SER A 127 11.34 13.03 -9.33
CA SER A 127 11.95 14.36 -9.24
C SER A 127 11.64 15.07 -7.92
N GLU A 128 10.73 14.53 -7.11
CA GLU A 128 10.45 15.09 -5.79
C GLU A 128 11.62 14.84 -4.83
N GLY A 129 11.89 15.80 -3.94
CA GLY A 129 12.96 15.68 -2.95
C GLY A 129 12.64 14.70 -1.81
N GLU A 130 13.60 14.46 -0.93
CA GLU A 130 13.44 13.57 0.23
C GLU A 130 12.29 13.97 1.17
N ASN A 131 11.97 15.27 1.23
CA ASN A 131 10.89 15.81 2.06
C ASN A 131 9.93 16.64 1.19
N PRO A 132 9.05 15.99 0.42
CA PRO A 132 8.17 16.67 -0.53
C PRO A 132 7.03 17.44 0.15
N GLY A 133 6.80 17.20 1.44
CA GLY A 133 5.71 17.81 2.20
C GLY A 133 4.36 17.50 1.59
N ASP A 134 3.47 18.49 1.56
CA ASP A 134 2.11 18.31 1.06
C ASP A 134 2.04 18.11 -0.47
N ALA A 135 3.15 18.32 -1.18
CA ALA A 135 3.29 18.11 -2.63
C ALA A 135 3.78 16.71 -3.01
N ALA A 136 3.88 15.78 -2.05
CA ALA A 136 4.22 14.38 -2.34
C ALA A 136 3.28 13.80 -3.41
N SER A 137 3.87 13.26 -4.48
CA SER A 137 3.11 12.72 -5.61
C SER A 137 2.23 11.53 -5.19
N LEU A 138 2.71 10.70 -4.27
CA LEU A 138 2.01 9.54 -3.72
C LEU A 138 1.59 9.76 -2.26
N GLN A 139 0.60 10.59 -2.04
CA GLN A 139 0.02 10.93 -0.75
C GLN A 139 -1.35 10.27 -0.54
N MET A 140 -1.57 9.77 0.68
CA MET A 140 -2.85 9.23 1.17
C MET A 140 -3.26 10.00 2.43
N ARG A 141 -4.48 10.52 2.47
CA ARG A 141 -5.04 11.28 3.62
C ARG A 141 -6.54 11.12 3.72
N MET A 142 -7.13 11.55 4.83
CA MET A 142 -8.59 11.71 4.91
C MET A 142 -9.04 12.89 4.06
N ALA A 143 -10.14 12.75 3.31
CA ALA A 143 -10.65 13.77 2.39
C ALA A 143 -11.24 14.99 3.12
N ASP A 144 -11.72 14.80 4.34
CA ASP A 144 -12.14 15.85 5.26
C ASP A 144 -10.99 16.42 6.12
N ASN A 145 -9.76 15.95 5.91
CA ASN A 145 -8.56 16.26 6.70
C ASN A 145 -8.62 15.80 8.17
N ALA A 146 -9.48 14.83 8.51
CA ALA A 146 -9.40 14.16 9.80
C ALA A 146 -8.04 13.45 9.98
N LEU A 147 -7.63 13.28 11.24
CA LEU A 147 -6.47 12.46 11.58
C LEU A 147 -6.87 10.99 11.58
N PHE A 148 -5.90 10.11 11.32
CA PHE A 148 -6.14 8.66 11.29
C PHE A 148 -4.90 7.90 11.75
N SER A 149 -5.10 6.65 12.18
CA SER A 149 -4.02 5.68 12.33
C SER A 149 -4.01 4.72 11.14
N ILE A 150 -2.83 4.32 10.66
CA ILE A 150 -2.69 3.37 9.53
C ILE A 150 -2.31 1.97 10.04
N ARG A 151 -2.89 0.91 9.47
CA ARG A 151 -2.57 -0.48 9.85
C ARG A 151 -1.76 -1.20 8.79
N SER A 152 -2.29 -1.31 7.60
CA SER A 152 -1.66 -2.11 6.55
C SER A 152 -2.10 -1.70 5.17
N VAL A 153 -1.39 -2.20 4.17
CA VAL A 153 -1.79 -2.09 2.78
C VAL A 153 -1.25 -3.26 1.98
N TYR A 154 -1.95 -3.68 0.93
CA TYR A 154 -1.41 -4.66 -0.02
C TYR A 154 -0.65 -3.94 -1.12
N VAL A 155 0.52 -4.48 -1.46
CA VAL A 155 1.35 -4.00 -2.57
C VAL A 155 1.67 -5.11 -3.54
N ASN A 156 1.88 -4.73 -4.80
CA ASN A 156 2.36 -5.61 -5.85
C ASN A 156 3.19 -4.80 -6.87
N ASN A 157 4.03 -5.47 -7.65
CA ASN A 157 4.64 -4.82 -8.81
C ASN A 157 3.56 -4.55 -9.88
N SER A 158 3.64 -3.36 -10.49
CA SER A 158 2.99 -3.15 -11.77
C SER A 158 3.64 -4.05 -12.83
N THR A 159 2.92 -4.32 -13.92
CA THR A 159 3.48 -5.10 -15.02
C THR A 159 4.71 -4.43 -15.62
N TYR A 160 4.65 -3.11 -15.79
CA TYR A 160 5.76 -2.31 -16.31
C TYR A 160 7.02 -2.48 -15.46
N THR A 161 6.92 -2.29 -14.14
CA THR A 161 8.06 -2.40 -13.24
C THR A 161 8.57 -3.83 -13.17
N TYR A 162 7.67 -4.83 -13.06
CA TYR A 162 8.04 -6.24 -12.99
C TYR A 162 8.86 -6.70 -14.21
N TYR A 163 8.33 -6.48 -15.42
CA TYR A 163 9.01 -6.91 -16.64
C TYR A 163 10.26 -6.09 -16.92
N THR A 164 10.28 -4.80 -16.59
CA THR A 164 11.49 -3.99 -16.69
C THR A 164 12.61 -4.53 -15.78
N MET A 165 12.33 -4.90 -14.52
CA MET A 165 13.32 -5.55 -13.67
C MET A 165 13.74 -6.92 -14.23
N LYS A 166 12.79 -7.71 -14.73
CA LYS A 166 13.03 -9.08 -15.22
C LYS A 166 13.86 -9.14 -16.51
N ASN A 167 13.63 -8.22 -17.43
CA ASN A 167 14.16 -8.27 -18.80
C ASN A 167 15.05 -7.08 -19.16
N GLY A 168 14.94 -5.97 -18.43
CA GLY A 168 15.47 -4.67 -18.86
C GLY A 168 14.61 -4.03 -19.95
N ASN A 169 15.00 -2.81 -20.34
CA ASN A 169 14.51 -2.10 -21.52
C ASN A 169 15.60 -1.11 -22.02
N ALA A 170 15.24 -0.15 -22.87
CA ALA A 170 16.18 0.84 -23.42
C ALA A 170 16.79 1.80 -22.37
N TYR A 171 16.18 1.92 -21.19
CA TYR A 171 16.53 2.88 -20.14
C TYR A 171 16.98 2.22 -18.84
N SER A 172 16.41 1.06 -18.50
CA SER A 172 16.66 0.33 -17.26
C SER A 172 17.37 -0.99 -17.55
N LYS A 173 18.32 -1.36 -16.69
CA LYS A 173 18.99 -2.67 -16.82
C LYS A 173 18.08 -3.78 -16.28
N LYS A 174 18.31 -5.00 -16.76
CA LYS A 174 17.80 -6.20 -16.10
C LYS A 174 18.44 -6.33 -14.71
N PHE A 175 17.65 -6.70 -13.72
CA PHE A 175 18.12 -6.98 -12.36
C PHE A 175 18.93 -8.29 -12.30
N ASP A 176 20.00 -8.25 -11.51
CA ASP A 176 20.93 -9.34 -11.23
C ASP A 176 21.39 -9.28 -9.75
N SER A 177 22.35 -10.11 -9.38
CA SER A 177 22.91 -10.18 -8.03
C SER A 177 23.25 -8.80 -7.46
N GLY A 178 22.69 -8.50 -6.27
CA GLY A 178 22.86 -7.23 -5.57
C GLY A 178 21.79 -6.19 -5.88
N ASP A 179 20.91 -6.43 -6.86
CA ASP A 179 19.84 -5.49 -7.19
C ASP A 179 18.64 -5.56 -6.25
N TRP A 180 17.91 -4.45 -6.16
CA TRP A 180 16.72 -4.32 -5.34
C TRP A 180 15.87 -3.14 -5.78
N LEU A 181 14.57 -3.23 -5.50
CA LEU A 181 13.61 -2.14 -5.60
C LEU A 181 12.79 -2.13 -4.32
N LYS A 182 12.67 -0.97 -3.66
CA LYS A 182 11.91 -0.85 -2.41
C LYS A 182 10.98 0.36 -2.40
N LEU A 183 9.89 0.21 -1.66
CA LEU A 183 8.95 1.25 -1.25
C LEU A 183 9.35 1.76 0.13
N LEU A 184 9.22 3.07 0.34
CA LEU A 184 9.43 3.73 1.62
C LEU A 184 8.14 4.47 1.99
N PHE A 185 7.42 3.95 2.98
CA PHE A 185 6.20 4.57 3.50
C PHE A 185 6.54 5.47 4.67
N TYR A 186 6.11 6.73 4.63
CA TYR A 186 6.34 7.71 5.69
C TYR A 186 5.00 8.21 6.24
N GLY A 187 4.88 8.31 7.56
CA GLY A 187 3.77 8.99 8.22
C GLY A 187 4.13 10.43 8.54
N VAL A 188 3.16 11.34 8.40
CA VAL A 188 3.29 12.75 8.81
C VAL A 188 2.18 13.07 9.80
N THR A 189 2.54 13.51 11.00
CA THR A 189 1.59 13.89 12.05
C THR A 189 0.96 15.27 11.81
N GLU A 190 -0.04 15.63 12.60
CA GLU A 190 -0.64 16.98 12.56
C GLU A 190 0.39 18.10 12.71
N SER A 191 1.40 17.92 13.58
CA SER A 191 2.48 18.89 13.80
C SER A 191 3.51 18.95 12.66
N GLY A 192 3.37 18.11 11.63
CA GLY A 192 4.29 18.00 10.51
C GLY A 192 5.53 17.15 10.79
N ALA A 193 5.54 16.38 11.88
CA ALA A 193 6.65 15.47 12.17
C ALA A 193 6.58 14.24 11.25
N VAL A 194 7.67 13.97 10.53
CA VAL A 194 7.82 12.80 9.64
C VAL A 194 8.34 11.61 10.46
N THR A 195 7.78 10.41 10.27
CA THR A 195 8.26 9.18 10.91
C THR A 195 9.48 8.61 10.21
N GLU A 196 10.17 7.66 10.86
CA GLU A 196 11.05 6.75 10.09
C GLU A 196 10.20 5.93 9.11
N PRO A 197 10.74 5.56 7.94
CA PRO A 197 9.96 4.83 6.96
C PRO A 197 9.76 3.38 7.36
N VAL A 198 8.60 2.83 7.00
CA VAL A 198 8.47 1.39 6.80
C VAL A 198 8.99 1.07 5.40
N GLU A 199 10.05 0.26 5.33
CA GLU A 199 10.62 -0.20 4.06
C GLU A 199 10.02 -1.53 3.63
N PHE A 200 9.69 -1.66 2.34
CA PHE A 200 9.26 -2.93 1.76
C PHE A 200 9.91 -3.16 0.41
N TYR A 201 10.54 -4.33 0.22
CA TYR A 201 11.22 -4.69 -1.03
C TYR A 201 10.25 -5.34 -2.02
N LEU A 202 9.99 -4.67 -3.14
CA LEU A 202 9.27 -5.24 -4.28
C LEU A 202 10.15 -6.21 -5.08
N ALA A 203 11.47 -6.04 -5.01
CA ALA A 203 12.46 -7.02 -5.44
C ALA A 203 13.70 -6.94 -4.54
N ASP A 204 14.31 -8.09 -4.25
CA ASP A 204 15.53 -8.19 -3.45
C ASP A 204 16.39 -9.37 -3.92
N TYR A 205 17.44 -9.06 -4.68
CA TYR A 205 18.41 -10.00 -5.25
C TYR A 205 19.77 -9.91 -4.53
N ARG A 206 19.79 -9.36 -3.30
CA ARG A 206 21.03 -9.14 -2.54
C ARG A 206 21.55 -10.40 -1.85
N ASP A 207 20.71 -11.42 -1.65
CA ASP A 207 21.16 -12.69 -1.09
C ASP A 207 22.18 -13.34 -2.03
N SER A 208 23.27 -13.87 -1.47
CA SER A 208 24.28 -14.61 -2.23
C SER A 208 23.74 -15.89 -2.89
N ASN A 209 22.67 -16.47 -2.34
CA ASN A 209 21.95 -17.60 -2.90
C ASN A 209 20.81 -17.10 -3.79
N SER A 210 20.96 -17.27 -5.11
CA SER A 210 19.95 -16.82 -6.07
C SER A 210 18.59 -17.51 -5.95
N ALA A 211 18.52 -18.66 -5.28
CA ALA A 211 17.23 -19.31 -4.98
C ALA A 211 16.41 -18.57 -3.90
N SER A 212 17.05 -17.68 -3.12
CA SER A 212 16.39 -16.82 -2.12
C SER A 212 15.93 -15.48 -2.70
N TRP A 213 16.27 -15.17 -3.95
CA TRP A 213 15.89 -13.91 -4.57
C TRP A 213 14.38 -13.78 -4.70
N THR A 214 13.85 -12.62 -4.33
CA THR A 214 12.42 -12.34 -4.37
C THR A 214 12.10 -11.26 -5.38
N MET A 215 11.01 -11.43 -6.11
CA MET A 215 10.38 -10.39 -6.93
C MET A 215 8.87 -10.56 -6.80
N VAL A 216 8.22 -9.58 -6.17
CA VAL A 216 6.80 -9.65 -5.81
C VAL A 216 5.95 -9.67 -7.08
N LYS A 217 5.05 -10.65 -7.20
CA LYS A 217 4.07 -10.74 -8.30
C LYS A 217 2.64 -10.96 -7.81
N ASP A 218 2.49 -11.24 -6.52
CA ASP A 218 1.24 -11.50 -5.84
C ASP A 218 1.04 -10.43 -4.75
N TRP A 219 -0.22 -10.07 -4.48
CA TRP A 219 -0.56 -9.11 -3.43
C TRP A 219 0.06 -9.49 -2.09
N THR A 220 0.96 -8.64 -1.59
CA THR A 220 1.67 -8.84 -0.33
C THR A 220 1.27 -7.76 0.65
N GLN A 221 0.81 -8.15 1.84
CA GLN A 221 0.41 -7.21 2.88
C GLN A 221 1.65 -6.64 3.58
N VAL A 222 1.71 -5.31 3.69
CA VAL A 222 2.73 -4.58 4.44
C VAL A 222 2.11 -4.06 5.72
N ASN A 223 2.71 -4.35 6.88
CA ASN A 223 2.32 -3.74 8.15
C ASN A 223 2.90 -2.33 8.24
N LEU A 224 2.02 -1.33 8.41
CA LEU A 224 2.34 0.09 8.48
C LEU A 224 2.12 0.69 9.88
N GLU A 225 1.78 -0.11 10.89
CA GLU A 225 1.48 0.38 12.25
C GLU A 225 2.64 1.16 12.88
N ALA A 226 3.89 0.87 12.49
CA ALA A 226 5.06 1.59 12.93
C ALA A 226 5.04 3.09 12.56
N LEU A 227 4.28 3.49 11.53
CA LEU A 227 4.09 4.89 11.16
C LEU A 227 3.28 5.67 12.19
N ASN A 228 2.48 5.00 13.03
CA ASN A 228 1.72 5.65 14.11
C ASN A 228 2.59 5.98 15.34
N ALA A 229 3.89 5.66 15.32
CA ALA A 229 4.79 5.79 16.48
C ALA A 229 4.91 7.23 17.02
N LYS A 230 4.56 8.24 16.22
CA LYS A 230 4.57 9.66 16.60
C LYS A 230 3.16 10.24 16.84
N GLY A 231 2.12 9.40 16.87
CA GLY A 231 0.72 9.78 17.03
C GLY A 231 -0.10 9.64 15.74
N ALA A 232 -1.34 10.12 15.79
CA ALA A 232 -2.24 10.10 14.64
C ALA A 232 -1.68 10.90 13.45
N LEU A 233 -1.97 10.41 12.25
CA LEU A 233 -1.39 10.88 11.01
C LEU A 233 -2.33 11.87 10.32
N ARG A 234 -1.74 12.94 9.78
CA ARG A 234 -2.39 13.86 8.84
C ARG A 234 -2.36 13.28 7.42
N TYR A 235 -1.26 12.63 7.04
CA TYR A 235 -1.15 11.88 5.80
C TYR A 235 -0.02 10.86 5.87
N VAL A 236 -0.05 9.92 4.92
CA VAL A 236 1.05 9.03 4.59
C VAL A 236 1.52 9.37 3.17
N TYR A 237 2.82 9.32 2.92
CA TYR A 237 3.34 9.37 1.56
C TYR A 237 4.30 8.22 1.28
N VAL A 238 4.46 7.89 0.00
CA VAL A 238 5.31 6.78 -0.46
C VAL A 238 6.36 7.30 -1.43
N GLN A 239 7.61 6.90 -1.21
CA GLN A 239 8.69 7.07 -2.18
C GLN A 239 9.24 5.72 -2.61
N MET A 240 10.04 5.71 -3.66
CA MET A 240 10.69 4.50 -4.16
C MET A 240 12.19 4.69 -4.23
N ALA A 241 12.93 3.58 -4.11
CA ALA A 241 14.36 3.57 -4.36
C ALA A 241 14.75 2.25 -5.03
N SER A 242 15.74 2.32 -5.92
CA SER A 242 16.26 1.17 -6.67
C SER A 242 17.78 1.16 -6.72
N SER A 243 18.36 -0.03 -6.77
CA SER A 243 19.78 -0.20 -7.11
C SER A 243 20.11 0.23 -8.53
N ASP A 244 19.16 0.15 -9.46
CA ASP A 244 19.29 0.68 -10.82
C ASP A 244 18.96 2.17 -10.84
N SER A 245 19.91 2.96 -10.34
CA SER A 245 19.86 4.42 -10.28
C SER A 245 21.16 5.01 -10.82
N GLY A 246 21.04 6.12 -11.56
CA GLY A 246 22.16 6.87 -12.10
C GLY A 246 22.19 8.31 -11.60
N VAL A 247 23.01 9.16 -12.24
CA VAL A 247 23.14 10.58 -11.89
C VAL A 247 21.86 11.40 -12.11
N PHE A 248 20.94 10.89 -12.93
CA PHE A 248 19.65 11.53 -13.24
C PHE A 248 18.48 10.95 -12.43
N GLY A 249 18.77 10.10 -11.44
CA GLY A 249 17.77 9.44 -10.61
C GLY A 249 17.58 7.97 -10.95
N MET A 250 16.46 7.43 -10.50
CA MET A 250 16.09 6.02 -10.65
C MET A 250 15.81 5.70 -12.13
N ASN A 251 16.47 4.68 -12.67
CA ASN A 251 16.20 4.20 -14.03
C ASN A 251 15.04 3.20 -14.04
N THR A 252 14.84 2.44 -12.96
CA THR A 252 13.70 1.55 -12.81
C THR A 252 12.40 2.35 -12.85
N PRO A 253 11.33 1.88 -13.53
CA PRO A 253 10.06 2.58 -13.54
C PRO A 253 9.53 2.81 -12.12
N GLY A 254 9.15 4.05 -11.81
CA GLY A 254 8.57 4.45 -10.51
C GLY A 254 7.12 4.00 -10.32
N TYR A 255 6.75 2.81 -10.80
CA TYR A 255 5.39 2.30 -10.77
C TYR A 255 5.25 1.11 -9.82
N PHE A 256 4.16 1.05 -9.08
CA PHE A 256 3.73 -0.15 -8.36
C PHE A 256 2.20 -0.18 -8.28
N ALA A 257 1.64 -1.16 -7.59
CA ALA A 257 0.21 -1.25 -7.35
C ALA A 257 -0.11 -1.37 -5.86
N LEU A 258 -1.23 -0.79 -5.46
CA LEU A 258 -1.75 -0.75 -4.09
C LEU A 258 -3.24 -1.13 -4.07
N ASP A 259 -3.64 -1.86 -3.03
CA ASP A 259 -5.05 -2.15 -2.74
C ASP A 259 -5.27 -2.45 -1.25
N GLY A 260 -6.52 -2.44 -0.79
CA GLY A 260 -6.90 -2.87 0.55
C GLY A 260 -6.25 -2.07 1.69
N LEU A 261 -6.08 -0.76 1.51
CA LEU A 261 -5.56 0.12 2.57
C LEU A 261 -6.46 0.02 3.81
N GLN A 262 -5.84 -0.27 4.97
CA GLN A 262 -6.52 -0.35 6.26
C GLN A 262 -6.11 0.81 7.15
N ILE A 263 -7.09 1.56 7.63
CA ILE A 263 -6.94 2.67 8.57
C ILE A 263 -7.90 2.52 9.75
N VAL A 264 -7.64 3.28 10.81
CA VAL A 264 -8.53 3.46 11.96
C VAL A 264 -8.84 4.95 12.07
N LEU A 265 -10.12 5.28 12.14
CA LEU A 265 -10.58 6.66 12.34
C LEU A 265 -10.44 7.05 13.81
N GLU A 266 -9.84 8.22 14.05
CA GLU A 266 -9.69 8.83 15.37
C GLU A 266 -10.85 9.77 15.71
#